data_AF-A0A3D4GGH7-F1
#
_entry.id   AF-A0A3D4GGH7-F1
#
_cell.length_a   1.000
_cell.length_b   1.000
_cell.length_c   1.000
_cell.angle_alpha   90.00
_cell.angle_beta   90.00
_cell.angle_gamma   90.00
#
_symmetry.space_group_name_H-M   'P 1'
#
loop_
_entity.id
_entity.type
_entity.pdbx_description
1 polymer ?
#
loop_
_entity_poly.entity_id
_entity_poly.type
_entity_poly.pdbx_seq_one_letter_code
_entity_poly.pdbx_strand_id
1 'polypeptide(L)'
;MTKKTYLNTIPTLGIGVFFLFILLEIFFFVDPSIIRTIPPENSYAIIFLLIFLSACFLLSYLFLNMRRGLLLAIGLTILILFSFLHMISALNIVILLLTLLSFELLLTAKQ
;
A
#
# COMPACT_ATOMS: atom_id res chain seq x y z
N MET A 1 18.65 5.65 -18.84
CA MET A 1 17.20 5.88 -18.58
C MET A 1 16.77 7.14 -19.31
N THR A 2 15.77 7.04 -20.19
CA THR A 2 15.34 8.16 -21.04
C THR A 2 14.31 9.01 -20.32
N LYS A 3 14.45 10.34 -20.42
CA LYS A 3 13.54 11.37 -19.88
C LYS A 3 12.05 11.08 -20.18
N LYS A 4 11.79 10.38 -21.29
CA LYS A 4 10.48 9.95 -21.79
C LYS A 4 9.76 8.94 -20.88
N THR A 5 10.49 7.99 -20.27
CA THR A 5 9.90 6.98 -19.36
C THR A 5 9.39 7.63 -18.07
N TYR A 6 10.13 8.59 -17.53
CA TYR A 6 9.77 9.29 -16.30
C TYR A 6 8.53 10.18 -16.46
N LEU A 7 8.41 10.88 -17.58
CA LEU A 7 7.24 11.70 -17.90
C LEU A 7 5.97 10.85 -18.03
N ASN A 8 6.07 9.63 -18.59
CA ASN A 8 4.94 8.70 -18.70
C ASN A 8 4.48 8.14 -17.33
N THR A 9 5.33 8.20 -16.30
CA THR A 9 4.98 7.77 -14.94
C THR A 9 4.42 8.91 -14.07
N ILE A 10 4.35 10.16 -14.55
CA ILE A 10 3.74 11.27 -13.80
C ILE A 10 2.25 11.02 -13.46
N PRO A 11 1.41 10.49 -14.37
CA PRO A 11 0.02 10.19 -14.04
C PRO A 11 -0.11 9.23 -12.85
N THR A 12 0.78 8.23 -12.74
CA THR A 12 0.78 7.30 -11.59
C THR A 12 1.09 7.99 -10.27
N LEU A 13 1.99 8.98 -10.26
CA LEU A 13 2.24 9.80 -9.08
C LEU A 13 1.02 10.64 -8.72
N GLY A 14 0.37 11.28 -9.70
CA GLY A 14 -0.84 12.07 -9.49
C GLY A 14 -1.96 11.26 -8.82
N ILE A 15 -2.18 10.03 -9.29
CA ILE A 15 -3.18 9.11 -8.70
C ILE A 15 -2.80 8.73 -7.27
N GLY A 16 -1.53 8.40 -7.01
CA GLY A 16 -1.07 8.06 -5.66
C GLY A 16 -1.23 9.21 -4.66
N VAL A 17 -0.84 10.43 -5.06
CA VAL A 17 -1.01 11.64 -4.25
C VAL A 17 -2.48 11.97 -4.00
N PHE A 18 -3.35 11.78 -5.00
CA PHE A 18 -4.79 11.96 -4.85
C PHE A 18 -5.38 11.06 -3.77
N PHE A 19 -5.07 9.75 -3.80
CA PHE A 19 -5.54 8.83 -2.76
C PHE A 19 -4.92 9.12 -1.39
N LEU A 20 -3.65 9.56 -1.35
CA LEU A 20 -3.01 9.99 -0.10
C LEU A 20 -3.73 11.22 0.50
N PHE A 21 -4.13 12.17 -0.34
CA PHE A 21 -4.85 13.36 0.08
C PHE A 21 -6.22 13.02 0.68
N ILE A 22 -7.01 12.16 0.03
CA ILE A 22 -8.28 11.68 0.58
C ILE A 22 -8.05 10.99 1.93
N LEU A 23 -6.99 10.18 2.03
CA LEU A 23 -6.66 9.50 3.27
C LEU A 23 -6.31 10.48 4.39
N LEU A 24 -5.53 11.53 4.10
CA LEU A 24 -5.24 12.60 5.07
C LEU A 24 -6.51 13.32 5.51
N GLU A 25 -7.41 13.65 4.59
CA GLU A 25 -8.69 14.26 4.95
C GLU A 25 -9.48 13.37 5.91
N ILE A 26 -9.54 12.05 5.66
CA ILE A 26 -10.19 11.11 6.57
C ILE A 26 -9.54 11.14 7.95
N PHE A 27 -8.21 11.12 8.05
CA PHE A 27 -7.51 11.12 9.34
C PHE A 27 -7.63 12.44 10.13
N PHE A 28 -7.73 13.58 9.45
CA PHE A 28 -7.80 14.89 10.09
C PHE A 28 -9.23 15.37 10.40
N PHE A 29 -10.21 15.02 9.55
CA PHE A 29 -11.58 15.53 9.67
C PHE A 29 -12.58 14.50 10.19
N VAL A 30 -12.27 13.21 10.17
CA VAL A 30 -13.19 12.18 10.66
C VAL A 30 -12.82 11.79 12.08
N ASP A 31 -13.67 12.16 13.03
CA ASP A 31 -13.55 11.74 14.41
C ASP A 31 -13.54 10.19 14.51
N PRO A 32 -12.62 9.58 15.29
CA PRO A 32 -12.49 8.13 15.39
C PRO A 32 -13.74 7.42 15.95
N SER A 33 -14.64 8.17 16.60
CA SER A 33 -15.94 7.70 17.10
C SER A 33 -16.98 7.49 15.99
N ILE A 34 -16.89 8.24 14.88
CA ILE A 34 -17.81 8.16 13.73
C ILE A 34 -17.42 6.99 12.81
N ILE A 35 -16.13 6.71 12.70
CA ILE A 35 -15.59 5.57 11.93
C ILE A 35 -16.10 4.22 12.48
N ARG A 36 -16.46 4.18 13.78
CA ARG A 36 -17.05 2.98 14.41
C ARG A 36 -18.52 2.75 14.06
N THR A 37 -19.24 3.76 13.57
CA THR A 37 -20.72 3.72 13.50
C THR A 37 -21.31 3.88 12.10
N ILE A 38 -20.62 4.51 11.15
CA ILE A 38 -21.20 4.88 9.84
C ILE A 38 -20.76 3.99 8.66
N PRO A 39 -20.04 2.90 8.92
CA PRO A 39 -20.19 1.70 8.10
C PRO A 39 -20.69 0.53 8.95
N PRO A 40 -21.20 -0.56 8.33
CA PRO A 40 -21.49 -1.76 9.10
C PRO A 40 -20.21 -2.17 9.85
N GLU A 41 -20.40 -2.72 11.06
CA GLU A 41 -19.33 -3.26 11.91
C GLU A 41 -18.20 -3.85 11.04
N ASN A 42 -16.96 -3.32 11.15
CA ASN A 42 -15.75 -3.71 10.40
C ASN A 42 -15.34 -3.01 9.07
N SER A 43 -15.86 -1.83 8.65
CA SER A 43 -15.34 -1.24 7.38
C SER A 43 -13.98 -0.51 7.43
N TYR A 44 -13.08 -0.88 8.33
CA TYR A 44 -11.66 -0.52 8.18
C TYR A 44 -11.09 -0.97 6.83
N ALA A 45 -11.71 -1.96 6.19
CA ALA A 45 -11.39 -2.42 4.84
C ALA A 45 -11.30 -1.28 3.81
N ILE A 46 -12.17 -0.26 3.87
CA ILE A 46 -12.12 0.87 2.94
C ILE A 46 -10.86 1.70 3.19
N ILE A 47 -10.53 1.97 4.45
CA ILE A 47 -9.32 2.69 4.83
C ILE A 47 -8.07 1.91 4.38
N PHE A 48 -8.03 0.60 4.63
CA PHE A 48 -6.94 -0.26 4.16
C PHE A 48 -6.82 -0.29 2.63
N LEU A 49 -7.94 -0.25 1.90
CA LEU A 49 -7.94 -0.20 0.45
C LEU A 49 -7.40 1.14 -0.06
N LEU A 50 -7.74 2.26 0.58
CA LEU A 50 -7.16 3.57 0.26
C LEU A 50 -5.66 3.62 0.55
N ILE A 51 -5.21 3.07 1.70
CA ILE A 51 -3.79 2.92 2.01
C ILE A 51 -3.10 2.08 0.93
N PHE A 52 -3.70 0.95 0.55
CA PHE A 52 -3.16 0.07 -0.47
C PHE A 52 -3.03 0.77 -1.83
N LEU A 53 -4.09 1.43 -2.31
CA LEU A 53 -4.05 2.15 -3.59
C LEU A 53 -3.00 3.26 -3.56
N SER A 54 -3.00 4.08 -2.51
CA SER A 54 -2.03 5.16 -2.35
C SER A 54 -0.59 4.64 -2.37
N ALA A 55 -0.28 3.64 -1.52
CA ALA A 55 1.04 3.03 -1.46
C ALA A 55 1.43 2.33 -2.77
N CYS A 56 0.49 1.64 -3.43
CA CYS A 56 0.73 0.94 -4.69
C CYS A 56 1.16 1.90 -5.79
N PHE A 57 0.46 3.01 -5.98
CA PHE A 57 0.79 3.97 -7.02
C PHE A 57 2.07 4.78 -6.69
N LEU A 58 2.26 5.17 -5.43
CA LEU A 58 3.47 5.89 -5.00
C LEU A 58 4.73 5.03 -5.11
N LEU A 59 4.68 3.77 -4.63
CA LEU A 59 5.82 2.86 -4.71
C LEU A 59 6.06 2.42 -6.15
N SER A 60 5.02 2.19 -6.96
CA SER A 60 5.19 1.88 -8.38
C SER A 60 5.88 3.00 -9.15
N TYR A 61 5.59 4.26 -8.81
CA TYR A 61 6.31 5.41 -9.32
C TYR A 61 7.77 5.45 -8.82
N LEU A 62 7.99 5.29 -7.51
CA LEU A 62 9.31 5.37 -6.88
C LEU A 62 10.28 4.32 -7.47
N PHE A 63 9.81 3.10 -7.69
CA PHE A 63 10.60 2.02 -8.27
C PHE A 63 10.56 1.97 -9.80
N LEU A 64 9.81 2.88 -10.46
CA LEU A 64 9.54 2.91 -11.90
C LEU A 64 9.11 1.52 -12.44
N ASN A 65 8.48 0.72 -11.59
CA ASN A 65 8.15 -0.68 -11.87
C ASN A 65 6.88 -1.05 -11.08
N MET A 66 5.79 -1.24 -11.82
CA MET A 66 4.48 -1.59 -11.27
C MET A 66 4.52 -2.89 -10.46
N ARG A 67 5.32 -3.87 -10.89
CA ARG A 67 5.39 -5.17 -10.20
C ARG A 67 6.03 -5.05 -8.83
N ARG A 68 7.14 -4.31 -8.71
CA ARG A 68 7.83 -4.08 -7.43
C ARG A 68 7.00 -3.18 -6.51
N GLY A 69 6.39 -2.14 -7.06
CA GLY A 69 5.49 -1.26 -6.29
C GLY A 69 4.30 -2.00 -5.70
N LEU A 70 3.68 -2.89 -6.48
CA LEU A 70 2.54 -3.70 -6.02
C LEU A 70 2.95 -4.67 -4.90
N LEU A 71 4.08 -5.39 -5.04
CA LEU A 71 4.58 -6.29 -4.01
C LEU A 71 4.84 -5.55 -2.68
N LEU A 72 5.50 -4.39 -2.75
CA LEU A 72 5.80 -3.60 -1.57
C LEU A 72 4.54 -3.00 -0.95
N ALA A 73 3.57 -2.56 -1.75
CA ALA A 73 2.29 -2.08 -1.23
C ALA A 73 1.48 -3.17 -0.54
N ILE A 74 1.48 -4.41 -1.06
CA ILE A 74 0.89 -5.56 -0.36
C ILE A 74 1.62 -5.79 0.98
N GLY A 75 2.94 -5.81 0.97
CA GLY A 75 3.72 -5.98 2.21
C GLY A 75 3.42 -4.91 3.25
N LEU A 76 3.38 -3.65 2.83
CA LEU A 76 3.13 -2.50 3.70
C LEU A 76 1.71 -2.54 4.28
N THR A 77 0.71 -2.89 3.47
CA THR A 77 -0.68 -3.00 3.95
C THR A 77 -0.90 -4.16 4.90
N ILE A 78 -0.29 -5.33 4.66
CA ILE A 78 -0.32 -6.45 5.60
C ILE A 78 0.37 -6.07 6.91
N LEU A 79 1.50 -5.35 6.85
CA LEU A 79 2.21 -4.90 8.05
C LEU A 79 1.36 -3.94 8.87
N ILE A 80 0.70 -2.97 8.24
CA ILE A 80 -0.24 -2.06 8.93
C ILE A 80 -1.41 -2.86 9.52
N LEU A 81 -1.93 -3.87 8.82
CA LEU A 81 -3.00 -4.72 9.31
C LEU A 81 -2.56 -5.54 10.55
N PHE A 82 -1.35 -6.11 10.53
CA PHE A 82 -0.77 -6.77 11.71
C PHE A 82 -0.54 -5.80 12.87
N SER A 83 -0.13 -4.56 12.58
CA SER A 83 -0.03 -3.50 13.59
C SER A 83 -1.37 -3.20 14.24
N PHE A 84 -2.42 -3.07 13.41
CA PHE A 84 -3.77 -2.78 13.87
C PHE A 84 -4.33 -3.90 14.76
N LEU A 85 -4.07 -5.16 14.39
CA LEU A 85 -4.46 -6.33 15.18
C LEU A 85 -3.57 -6.56 16.43
N HIS A 86 -2.56 -5.72 16.67
CA HIS A 86 -1.57 -5.90 17.74
C HIS A 86 -0.81 -7.25 17.67
N MET A 87 -0.75 -7.86 16.47
CA MET A 87 -0.08 -9.14 16.22
C MET A 87 1.34 -8.95 15.65
N ILE A 88 1.92 -7.76 15.79
CA ILE A 88 3.30 -7.51 15.37
C ILE A 88 4.26 -8.30 16.26
N SER A 89 4.96 -9.24 15.62
CA SER A 89 6.08 -9.97 16.19
C SER A 89 7.22 -9.97 15.17
N ALA A 90 8.46 -9.97 15.65
CA ALA A 90 9.64 -10.04 14.78
C ALA A 90 9.58 -11.24 13.83
N LEU A 91 9.03 -12.37 14.31
CA LEU A 91 8.84 -13.58 13.52
C LEU A 91 7.87 -13.34 12.34
N ASN A 92 6.74 -12.68 12.58
CA ASN A 92 5.74 -12.38 11.55
C ASN A 92 6.30 -11.43 10.48
N ILE A 93 7.14 -10.47 10.87
CA ILE A 93 7.82 -9.56 9.93
C ILE A 93 8.81 -10.34 9.06
N VAL A 94 9.60 -11.23 9.65
CA VAL A 94 10.55 -12.07 8.90
C VAL A 94 9.84 -12.99 7.90
N ILE A 95 8.73 -13.63 8.30
CA ILE A 95 7.92 -14.45 7.40
C ILE A 95 7.37 -13.61 6.24
N LEU A 96 6.86 -12.40 6.53
CA LEU A 96 6.35 -11.49 5.50
C LEU A 96 7.45 -11.11 4.50
N LEU A 97 8.65 -10.78 4.97
CA LEU A 97 9.78 -10.47 4.09
C LEU A 97 10.22 -11.67 3.25
N LEU A 98 10.31 -12.86 3.84
CA LEU A 98 10.67 -14.09 3.12
C LEU A 98 9.65 -14.46 2.05
N THR A 99 8.35 -14.30 2.35
CA THR A 99 7.28 -14.57 1.37
C THR A 99 7.32 -13.57 0.22
N LEU A 100 7.47 -12.27 0.48
CA LEU A 100 7.63 -11.25 -0.55
C LEU A 100 8.85 -11.51 -1.44
N LEU A 101 9.99 -11.86 -0.83
CA LEU A 101 11.21 -12.20 -1.55
C LEU A 101 11.03 -13.46 -2.42
N SER A 102 10.35 -14.48 -1.91
CA SER A 102 10.03 -15.70 -2.65
C SER A 102 9.15 -15.41 -3.86
N PHE A 103 8.15 -14.53 -3.71
CA PHE A 103 7.32 -14.07 -4.82
C PHE A 103 8.12 -13.27 -5.85
N GLU A 104 9.02 -12.39 -5.42
CA GLU A 104 9.88 -11.65 -6.33
C GLU A 104 10.79 -12.59 -7.13
N LEU A 105 11.39 -13.59 -6.49
CA LEU A 105 12.24 -14.58 -7.15
C LEU A 105 11.45 -15.44 -8.15
N LEU A 106 10.27 -15.94 -7.77
CA LEU A 106 9.44 -16.76 -8.65
C LEU A 106 9.01 -16.01 -9.91
N LEU A 107 8.61 -14.76 -9.74
CA LEU A 107 8.21 -13.92 -10.87
C LEU A 107 9.42 -13.49 -11.72
N THR A 108 10.64 -13.47 -11.18
CA THR A 108 11.88 -13.17 -11.92
C THR A 108 12.36 -14.40 -12.70
N ALA A 109 12.22 -15.60 -12.13
CA ALA A 109 12.59 -16.85 -12.79
C ALA A 109 11.67 -17.25 -13.97
N LYS A 110 10.48 -16.63 -14.09
CA LYS A 110 9.54 -16.86 -15.19
C LYS A 110 9.68 -15.88 -16.37
N GLN A 111 10.59 -14.90 -16.28
CA GLN A 111 10.92 -13.96 -17.37
C GLN A 111 12.17 -14.42 -18.10
#